data_AF-A0A3M5DCK1-F1
#
_entry.id   AF-A0A3M5DCK1-F1
#
_cell.length_a   1.000
_cell.length_b   1.000
_cell.length_c   1.000
_cell.angle_alpha   90.00
_cell.angle_beta   90.00
_cell.angle_gamma   90.00
#
_symmetry.space_group_name_H-M   'P 1'
#
loop_
_entity.id
_entity.type
_entity.pdbx_description
1 polymer ?
#
loop_
_entity_poly.entity_id
_entity_poly.type
_entity_poly.pdbx_seq_one_letter_code
_entity_poly.pdbx_strand_id
1 'polypeptide(L)'
;MLKEFIAMYPQAPLSEEQPPVAEADASEGDADGEESVPASAPSGPAGAPTSREDAYRQLLLIADYLARTEPHSPVPYLIKRAVEWGNKPLSELLAELINADSEARRVWSLLGVLP
;
A
#
# COMPACT_ATOMS: atom_id res chain seq x y z
N MET A 1 -6.60 -45.41 0.67
CA MET A 1 -7.57 -45.27 1.77
C MET A 1 -7.57 -43.82 2.22
N LEU A 2 -8.47 -42.99 1.70
CA LEU A 2 -9.09 -41.86 2.41
C LEU A 2 -10.26 -41.41 1.53
N LYS A 3 -11.37 -42.12 1.68
CA LYS A 3 -12.68 -41.71 1.21
C LYS A 3 -13.17 -40.63 2.18
N GLU A 4 -13.58 -39.51 1.60
CA GLU A 4 -14.73 -38.67 1.96
C GLU A 4 -14.90 -38.28 3.43
N PHE A 5 -15.09 -36.98 3.70
CA PHE A 5 -16.26 -36.53 4.47
C PHE A 5 -16.40 -35.00 4.36
N ILE A 6 -17.61 -34.58 4.03
CA ILE A 6 -18.18 -33.22 4.16
C ILE A 6 -17.93 -32.28 2.97
N ALA A 7 -18.68 -32.59 1.92
CA ALA A 7 -19.37 -31.60 1.12
C ALA A 7 -20.29 -30.70 1.97
N MET A 8 -20.72 -29.58 1.37
CA MET A 8 -21.98 -28.90 1.64
C MET A 8 -21.93 -27.75 2.67
N TYR A 9 -21.43 -26.60 2.23
CA TYR A 9 -22.13 -25.36 2.57
C TYR A 9 -23.16 -25.07 1.47
N PRO A 10 -24.46 -25.21 1.77
CA PRO A 10 -25.54 -24.92 0.84
C PRO A 10 -25.60 -23.41 0.55
N GLN A 11 -25.77 -23.08 -0.73
CA GLN A 11 -26.14 -21.74 -1.19
C GLN A 11 -27.52 -21.41 -0.60
N ALA A 12 -27.61 -20.43 0.30
CA ALA A 12 -28.87 -19.86 0.71
C ALA A 12 -29.32 -18.80 -0.33
N PRO A 13 -30.62 -18.77 -0.67
CA PRO A 13 -31.11 -18.31 -1.98
C PRO A 13 -31.15 -16.78 -2.15
N LEU A 14 -31.00 -16.37 -3.40
CA LEU A 14 -31.41 -15.05 -3.91
C LEU A 14 -32.92 -14.87 -3.69
N SER A 15 -33.31 -13.94 -2.83
CA SER A 15 -34.67 -13.39 -2.77
C SER A 15 -34.63 -11.96 -3.29
N GLU A 16 -35.16 -11.77 -4.50
CA GLU A 16 -35.65 -10.50 -5.00
C GLU A 16 -36.97 -10.16 -4.27
N GLU A 17 -37.10 -8.96 -3.71
CA GLU A 17 -38.38 -8.22 -3.70
C GLU A 17 -38.16 -6.74 -3.32
N GLN A 18 -38.62 -5.85 -4.19
CA GLN A 18 -38.66 -4.38 -4.07
C GLN A 18 -39.86 -3.92 -3.19
N PRO A 19 -40.02 -2.62 -2.87
CA PRO A 19 -40.52 -2.11 -1.58
C PRO A 19 -42.05 -1.90 -1.52
N PRO A 20 -42.56 -1.39 -0.39
CA PRO A 20 -43.43 -0.22 -0.50
C PRO A 20 -43.16 0.92 0.52
N VAL A 21 -43.64 2.08 0.09
CA VAL A 21 -43.54 3.47 0.58
C VAL A 21 -44.32 3.82 1.85
N ALA A 22 -43.86 4.83 2.60
CA ALA A 22 -44.62 5.90 3.29
C ALA A 22 -43.61 6.79 4.07
N GLU A 23 -43.28 8.02 3.62
CA GLU A 23 -43.91 9.31 3.99
C GLU A 23 -44.02 9.51 5.52
N ALA A 24 -43.62 10.61 6.17
CA ALA A 24 -43.09 11.91 5.79
C ALA A 24 -42.49 12.55 7.07
N ASP A 25 -41.56 13.50 6.94
CA ASP A 25 -41.71 14.77 7.67
C ASP A 25 -40.92 15.87 6.97
N ALA A 26 -41.60 16.99 6.79
CA ALA A 26 -41.10 18.19 6.16
C ALA A 26 -40.49 19.09 7.23
N SER A 27 -39.27 19.55 7.02
CA SER A 27 -38.83 20.81 7.61
C SER A 27 -37.93 21.53 6.62
N GLU A 28 -38.54 22.44 5.87
CA GLU A 28 -37.81 23.52 5.21
C GLU A 28 -37.18 24.40 6.29
N GLY A 29 -35.86 24.55 6.21
CA GLY A 29 -35.08 25.47 7.01
C GLY A 29 -34.04 26.12 6.10
N ASP A 30 -34.40 27.29 5.58
CA ASP A 30 -33.54 28.20 4.84
C ASP A 30 -32.36 28.65 5.73
N ALA A 31 -31.13 28.36 5.28
CA ALA A 31 -29.91 28.97 5.80
C ALA A 31 -28.83 28.93 4.72
N ASP A 32 -28.72 30.07 4.03
CA ASP A 32 -27.56 30.48 3.24
C ASP A 32 -26.27 30.29 4.07
N GLY A 33 -25.37 29.46 3.56
CA GLY A 33 -24.09 29.16 4.21
C GLY A 33 -23.23 28.32 3.28
N GLU A 34 -22.22 28.95 2.69
CA GLU A 34 -21.23 28.35 1.79
C GLU A 34 -20.88 26.92 2.21
N GLU A 35 -21.33 25.98 1.38
CA GLU A 35 -21.06 24.56 1.51
C GLU A 35 -19.56 24.34 1.27
N SER A 36 -18.81 24.44 2.37
CA SER A 36 -17.43 24.00 2.43
C SER A 36 -17.43 22.51 2.16
N VAL A 37 -17.18 22.14 0.91
CA VAL A 37 -17.08 20.75 0.48
C VAL A 37 -16.17 20.00 1.45
N PRO A 38 -16.65 18.95 2.14
CA PRO A 38 -15.78 18.18 3.01
C PRO A 38 -14.76 17.51 2.09
N ALA A 39 -13.49 17.94 2.20
CA ALA A 39 -12.39 17.26 1.57
C ALA A 39 -12.39 15.82 2.08
N SER A 40 -12.85 14.88 1.26
CA SER A 40 -12.92 13.46 1.56
C SER A 40 -11.59 13.01 2.16
N ALA A 41 -11.62 12.66 3.46
CA ALA A 41 -10.47 12.09 4.12
C ALA A 41 -10.09 10.78 3.39
N PRO A 42 -8.79 10.52 3.17
CA PRO A 42 -8.37 9.29 2.50
C PRO A 42 -8.80 8.08 3.33
N SER A 43 -9.77 7.32 2.81
CA SER A 43 -10.26 6.06 3.37
C SER A 43 -9.23 4.95 3.15
N GLY A 44 -8.14 4.99 3.90
CA GLY A 44 -7.11 3.95 3.94
C GLY A 44 -7.04 3.28 5.32
N PRO A 45 -6.51 2.05 5.42
CA PRO A 45 -6.20 1.46 6.70
C PRO A 45 -5.27 2.40 7.49
N ALA A 46 -5.46 2.47 8.81
CA ALA A 46 -4.71 3.38 9.66
C ALA A 46 -3.19 3.13 9.51
N GLY A 47 -2.45 4.19 9.19
CA GLY A 47 -1.00 4.13 8.94
C GLY A 47 -0.60 3.86 7.49
N ALA A 48 -1.54 3.63 6.57
CA ALA A 48 -1.21 3.52 5.14
C ALA A 48 -0.68 4.87 4.60
N PRO A 49 0.40 4.84 3.80
CA PRO A 49 0.94 6.07 3.24
C PRO A 49 -0.04 6.69 2.24
N THR A 50 -0.22 8.02 2.31
CA THR A 50 -1.17 8.77 1.47
C THR A 50 -0.52 9.41 0.24
N SER A 51 0.81 9.39 0.16
CA SER A 51 1.60 9.92 -0.95
C SER A 51 2.90 9.13 -1.10
N ARG A 52 3.60 9.33 -2.22
CA ARG A 52 4.92 8.72 -2.46
C ARG A 52 5.93 9.18 -1.42
N GLU A 53 5.92 10.48 -1.13
CA GLU A 53 6.81 11.10 -0.16
C GLU A 53 6.54 10.56 1.25
N ASP A 54 5.28 10.34 1.60
CA ASP A 54 4.89 9.71 2.87
C ASP A 54 5.37 8.26 2.93
N ALA A 55 5.20 7.47 1.86
CA ALA A 55 5.70 6.11 1.79
C ALA A 55 7.22 6.03 1.98
N TYR A 56 7.98 6.90 1.33
CA TYR A 56 9.44 6.94 1.47
C TYR A 56 9.87 7.39 2.87
N ARG A 57 9.13 8.32 3.50
CA ARG A 57 9.38 8.70 4.88
C ARG A 57 9.17 7.52 5.84
N GLN A 58 8.09 6.75 5.64
CA GLN A 58 7.82 5.56 6.44
C GLN A 58 8.89 4.47 6.23
N LEU A 59 9.34 4.23 5.00
CA LEU A 59 10.45 3.32 4.71
C LEU A 59 11.73 3.71 5.45
N LEU A 60 12.07 5.00 5.50
CA LEU A 60 13.22 5.48 6.26
C LEU A 60 13.07 5.26 7.77
N LEU A 61 11.87 5.49 8.33
CA LEU A 61 11.59 5.20 9.73
C LEU A 61 11.77 3.70 10.06
N ILE A 62 11.29 2.82 9.17
CA ILE A 62 11.46 1.37 9.29
C ILE A 62 12.95 1.01 9.21
N ALA A 63 13.69 1.56 8.25
CA ALA A 63 15.12 1.30 8.12
C ALA A 63 15.91 1.73 9.37
N ASP A 64 15.59 2.89 9.94
CA ASP A 64 16.25 3.38 11.15
C ASP A 64 15.89 2.54 12.38
N TYR A 65 14.66 2.04 12.48
CA TYR A 65 14.28 1.08 13.51
C TYR A 65 15.08 -0.21 13.37
N LEU A 66 15.09 -0.81 12.18
CA LEU A 66 15.78 -2.08 11.92
C LEU A 66 17.31 -1.95 12.10
N ALA A 67 17.91 -0.80 11.76
CA ALA A 67 19.33 -0.57 12.00
C ALA A 67 19.70 -0.59 13.50
N ARG A 68 18.77 -0.20 14.39
CA ARG A 68 18.96 -0.27 15.84
C ARG A 68 18.72 -1.66 16.40
N THR A 69 17.71 -2.39 15.88
CA THR A 69 17.32 -3.71 16.40
C THR A 69 18.11 -4.86 15.80
N GLU A 70 18.54 -4.72 14.54
CA GLU A 70 19.28 -5.74 13.78
C GLU A 70 20.49 -5.10 13.06
N PRO A 71 21.55 -4.70 13.79
CA PRO A 71 22.66 -3.92 13.21
C PRO A 71 23.45 -4.64 12.10
N HIS A 72 23.38 -5.97 12.07
CA HIS A 72 24.07 -6.82 11.08
C HIS A 72 23.14 -7.30 9.96
N SER A 73 21.86 -6.91 10.00
CA SER A 73 20.92 -7.22 8.92
C SER A 73 21.25 -6.38 7.69
N PRO A 74 21.20 -6.94 6.48
CA PRO A 74 21.33 -6.17 5.24
C PRO A 74 20.05 -5.38 4.90
N VAL A 75 18.93 -5.69 5.54
CA VAL A 75 17.60 -5.11 5.23
C VAL A 75 17.54 -3.59 5.41
N PRO A 76 18.02 -2.98 6.51
CA PRO A 76 18.03 -1.53 6.67
C PRO A 76 18.76 -0.81 5.53
N TYR A 77 19.90 -1.36 5.12
CA TYR A 77 20.71 -0.80 4.03
C TYR A 77 19.96 -0.86 2.70
N LEU A 78 19.32 -1.99 2.40
CA LEU A 78 18.53 -2.17 1.18
C LEU A 78 17.33 -1.23 1.09
N ILE A 79 16.63 -0.99 2.21
CA ILE A 79 15.52 -0.05 2.23
C ILE A 79 16.01 1.37 1.94
N LYS A 80 17.10 1.81 2.58
CA LYS A 80 17.70 3.13 2.32
C LYS A 80 18.12 3.27 0.86
N ARG A 81 18.75 2.22 0.31
CA ARG A 81 19.16 2.19 -1.10
C ARG A 81 17.96 2.25 -2.05
N ALA A 82 16.87 1.55 -1.74
CA ALA A 82 15.64 1.60 -2.52
C ALA A 82 15.01 3.02 -2.51
N VAL A 83 15.04 3.71 -1.37
CA VAL A 83 14.58 5.11 -1.28
C VAL A 83 15.47 6.04 -2.10
N GLU A 84 16.79 5.89 -2.05
CA GLU A 84 17.73 6.66 -2.87
C GLU A 84 17.43 6.50 -4.37
N TRP A 85 17.25 5.27 -4.84
CA TRP A 85 16.89 4.97 -6.22
C TRP A 85 15.51 5.48 -6.59
N GLY A 86 14.55 5.36 -5.67
CA GLY A 86 13.21 5.91 -5.84
C GLY A 86 13.21 7.43 -6.04
N ASN A 87 14.23 8.15 -5.56
CA ASN A 87 14.37 9.59 -5.75
C ASN A 87 15.19 9.97 -7.00
N LYS A 88 15.76 9.00 -7.72
CA LYS A 88 16.54 9.24 -8.95
C LYS A 88 15.67 9.18 -10.21
N PRO A 89 16.00 9.95 -11.26
CA PRO A 89 15.46 9.73 -12.59
C PRO A 89 15.81 8.31 -13.08
N LEU A 90 14.84 7.63 -13.71
CA LEU A 90 15.03 6.24 -14.17
C LEU A 90 16.23 6.08 -15.12
N SER A 91 16.47 7.05 -16.01
CA SER A 91 17.61 7.03 -16.94
C SER A 91 18.96 7.06 -16.23
N GLU A 92 19.08 7.85 -15.17
CA GLU A 92 20.29 7.93 -14.34
C GLU A 92 20.52 6.62 -13.57
N LEU A 93 19.45 6.09 -12.97
CA LEU A 93 19.49 4.82 -12.25
C LEU A 93 19.92 3.66 -13.16
N LEU A 94 19.33 3.54 -14.35
CA LEU A 94 19.70 2.49 -15.30
C LEU A 94 21.15 2.63 -15.75
N ALA A 95 21.64 3.85 -15.98
CA ALA A 95 23.04 4.07 -16.30
C ALA A 95 23.96 3.62 -15.15
N GLU A 96 23.63 3.92 -13.89
CA GLU A 96 24.40 3.48 -12.72
C GLU A 96 24.43 1.94 -12.62
N LEU A 97 23.27 1.29 -12.76
CA LEU A 97 23.16 -0.17 -12.65
C LEU A 97 23.86 -0.90 -13.81
N ILE A 98 23.75 -0.39 -15.03
CA ILE A 98 24.42 -0.97 -16.21
C ILE A 98 25.92 -0.73 -16.15
N ASN A 99 26.40 0.36 -15.57
CA ASN A 99 27.84 0.62 -15.51
C ASN A 99 28.52 -0.02 -14.28
N ALA A 100 27.77 -0.70 -13.42
CA ALA A 100 28.33 -1.42 -12.29
C ALA A 100 29.15 -2.64 -12.71
N ASP A 101 30.22 -2.88 -11.95
CA ASP A 101 31.10 -4.04 -12.10
C ASP A 101 30.37 -5.39 -11.90
N SER A 102 30.97 -6.46 -12.42
CA SER A 102 30.36 -7.79 -12.44
C SER A 102 30.06 -8.36 -11.05
N GLU A 103 30.89 -8.02 -10.06
CA GLU A 103 30.71 -8.45 -8.67
C GLU A 103 29.52 -7.72 -8.03
N ALA A 104 29.42 -6.39 -8.22
CA ALA A 104 28.25 -5.63 -7.77
C ALA A 104 26.95 -6.17 -8.36
N ARG A 105 26.92 -6.47 -9.67
CA ARG A 105 25.74 -7.07 -10.33
C ARG A 105 25.36 -8.42 -9.74
N ARG A 106 26.34 -9.27 -9.41
CA ARG A 106 26.09 -10.59 -8.80
C ARG A 106 25.46 -10.45 -7.41
N VAL A 107 25.96 -9.52 -6.60
CA VAL A 107 25.37 -9.20 -5.30
C VAL A 107 23.92 -8.72 -5.46
N TRP A 108 23.64 -7.88 -6.44
CA TRP A 108 22.27 -7.38 -6.68
C TRP A 108 21.31 -8.48 -7.14
N SER A 109 21.78 -9.44 -7.94
CA SER A 109 20.98 -10.60 -8.33
C SER A 109 20.63 -11.48 -7.12
N LEU A 110 21.59 -11.74 -6.23
CA LEU A 110 21.34 -12.47 -4.98
C LEU A 110 20.33 -11.76 -4.06
N LEU A 111 20.27 -10.43 -4.13
CA LEU A 111 19.34 -9.61 -3.36
C LEU A 111 17.99 -9.40 -4.08
N GLY A 112 17.77 -10.03 -5.23
CA GLY A 112 16.51 -9.98 -5.99
C GLY A 112 16.24 -8.66 -6.70
N VAL A 113 17.28 -7.84 -6.85
CA VAL A 113 17.18 -6.48 -7.40
C VAL A 113 17.38 -6.45 -8.92
N LEU A 114 18.14 -7.40 -9.46
CA LEU A 114 18.41 -7.56 -10.89
C LEU A 114 18.21 -9.04 -11.26
N PRO A 115 17.53 -9.37 -12.38
CA PRO A 115 17.42 -10.76 -12.85
C PRO A 115 18.77 -11.35 -13.24
#